data_AF-A0A819Q3Y8-F1
#
_entry.id   AF-A0A819Q3Y8-F1
#
_cell.length_a   1.000
_cell.length_b   1.000
_cell.length_c   1.000
_cell.angle_alpha   90.00
_cell.angle_beta   90.00
_cell.angle_gamma   90.00
#
_symmetry.space_group_name_H-M   'P 1'
#
loop_
_entity.id
_entity.type
_entity.pdbx_description
1 polymer ?
#
loop_
_entity_poly.entity_id
_entity_poly.type
_entity_poly.pdbx_seq_one_letter_code
_entity_poly.pdbx_strand_id
1 'polypeptide(L)'
;KQDTPHIYPDNASLADWGYPVGTVLVDDTMQALGDYYGRLFAWYTRGGFIDEYGRKHTSNYEYNWDYTEIFNEVESEHHMSVEFYTRAYDAVIQGIRRHTNNYDMKYVGMALGGHNEFDWYRYFLNHSNHAPDIPLDMISYHFYALANSRTDPKDWEIFFSQLDTFTFEVEQIEEIRKILSPETRTTIDELGVILPDDNTPGAPQFPMIYWNAAAALYAYAWARISRQGIDVVGHSQLVGYPELPDLQLQPQYPSVALLNWTTSEGTAKYWTSKLLIETADIDNDQAVVTQTTDVSGENIFSQGFIGKNGRRWVLIINKRYANVDVFLPGSTGGRMQIINEASGFGPATEVTLTLSRITLSPFAIAIVHMPSVDAE
;
A
#
# COMPACT_ATOMS: atom_id res chain seq x y z
N LYS A 1 12.58 -14.65 25.86
CA LYS A 1 13.55 -15.76 25.76
C LYS A 1 12.75 -16.99 25.37
N GLN A 2 13.20 -17.77 24.39
CA GLN A 2 12.53 -19.02 24.05
C GLN A 2 13.17 -20.17 24.83
N ASP A 3 12.35 -21.03 25.42
CA ASP A 3 12.84 -22.26 26.08
C ASP A 3 13.15 -23.36 25.06
N THR A 4 12.44 -23.35 23.93
CA THR A 4 12.67 -24.24 22.78
C THR A 4 12.98 -23.39 21.55
N PRO A 5 14.09 -23.60 20.85
CA PRO A 5 14.39 -22.89 19.60
C PRO A 5 13.31 -23.11 18.55
N HIS A 6 12.91 -22.04 17.87
CA HIS A 6 12.13 -22.14 16.64
C HIS A 6 12.94 -22.86 15.55
N ILE A 7 12.29 -23.77 14.83
CA ILE A 7 12.93 -24.53 13.74
C ILE A 7 12.43 -23.95 12.43
N TYR A 8 13.33 -23.27 11.72
CA TYR A 8 13.06 -22.77 10.37
C TYR A 8 13.00 -23.94 9.36
N PRO A 9 12.18 -23.83 8.31
CA PRO A 9 12.15 -24.83 7.24
C PRO A 9 13.53 -25.02 6.57
N ASP A 10 13.92 -26.27 6.31
CA ASP A 10 15.15 -26.57 5.55
C ASP A 10 15.08 -26.06 4.10
N ASN A 11 13.87 -25.95 3.55
CA ASN A 11 13.62 -25.43 2.21
C ASN A 11 13.31 -23.93 2.26
N ALA A 12 14.25 -23.12 1.78
CA ALA A 12 14.14 -21.66 1.76
C ALA A 12 12.98 -21.12 0.88
N SER A 13 12.34 -21.97 0.06
CA SER A 13 11.16 -21.59 -0.73
C SER A 13 9.83 -21.81 0.01
N LEU A 14 9.84 -22.42 1.20
CA LEU A 14 8.64 -22.60 2.00
C LEU A 14 8.42 -21.40 2.90
N ALA A 15 7.17 -20.92 2.95
CA ALA A 15 6.77 -19.92 3.93
C ALA A 15 6.81 -20.51 5.34
N ASP A 16 7.34 -19.75 6.29
CA ASP A 16 7.29 -20.05 7.71
C ASP A 16 6.38 -19.02 8.36
N TRP A 17 5.14 -19.38 8.71
CA TRP A 17 4.20 -18.50 9.43
C TRP A 17 4.38 -18.55 10.95
N GLY A 18 5.25 -19.44 11.44
CA GLY A 18 5.55 -19.60 12.87
C GLY A 18 6.71 -18.73 13.35
N TYR A 19 7.32 -17.93 12.47
CA TYR A 19 8.46 -17.07 12.79
C TYR A 19 8.23 -15.98 13.86
N PRO A 20 7.00 -15.47 14.14
CA PRO A 20 6.78 -14.39 15.11
C PRO A 20 6.92 -14.85 16.58
N VAL A 21 8.09 -15.39 16.91
CA VAL A 21 8.39 -16.02 18.20
C VAL A 21 9.63 -15.39 18.81
N GLY A 22 9.67 -15.33 20.14
CA GLY A 22 10.78 -14.75 20.88
C GLY A 22 10.67 -13.24 21.03
N THR A 23 10.86 -12.78 22.27
CA THR A 23 10.57 -11.40 22.70
C THR A 23 11.71 -10.76 23.49
N VAL A 24 12.88 -11.41 23.53
CA VAL A 24 14.02 -10.97 24.33
C VAL A 24 15.27 -11.05 23.48
N LEU A 25 15.95 -9.91 23.34
CA LEU A 25 17.21 -9.80 22.63
C LEU A 25 18.36 -10.38 23.45
N VAL A 26 19.47 -10.65 22.78
CA VAL A 26 20.68 -11.20 23.40
C VAL A 26 21.40 -10.18 24.30
N ASP A 27 21.12 -8.89 24.12
CA ASP A 27 21.67 -7.80 24.92
C ASP A 27 20.66 -6.66 25.08
N ASP A 28 20.69 -6.01 26.25
CA ASP A 28 19.77 -4.90 26.55
C ASP A 28 20.13 -3.61 25.81
N THR A 29 21.35 -3.48 25.29
CA THR A 29 21.77 -2.30 24.52
C THR A 29 21.25 -2.30 23.09
N MET A 30 20.70 -3.43 22.63
CA MET A 30 20.29 -3.70 21.26
C MET A 30 21.42 -3.57 20.23
N GLN A 31 22.68 -3.57 20.68
CA GLN A 31 23.82 -3.41 19.78
C GLN A 31 23.94 -4.62 18.85
N ALA A 32 23.72 -5.84 19.34
CA ALA A 32 23.78 -7.03 18.50
C ALA A 32 22.69 -7.01 17.41
N LEU A 33 21.50 -6.51 17.74
CA LEU A 33 20.41 -6.29 16.77
C LEU A 33 20.85 -5.31 15.68
N GLY A 34 21.33 -4.13 16.09
CA GLY A 34 21.80 -3.12 15.16
C GLY A 34 22.94 -3.62 14.27
N ASP A 35 23.93 -4.27 14.86
CA ASP A 35 25.08 -4.78 14.11
C ASP A 35 24.70 -5.94 13.18
N TYR A 36 23.70 -6.76 13.53
CA TYR A 36 23.16 -7.78 12.62
C TYR A 36 22.59 -7.15 11.35
N TYR A 37 21.65 -6.21 11.48
CA TYR A 37 21.07 -5.53 10.33
C TYR A 37 22.09 -4.68 9.59
N GLY A 38 23.00 -4.00 10.28
CA GLY A 38 24.06 -3.24 9.64
C GLY A 38 24.96 -4.09 8.75
N ARG A 39 25.35 -5.29 9.19
CA ARG A 39 26.12 -6.25 8.38
C ARG A 39 25.31 -6.77 7.20
N LEU A 40 24.01 -7.05 7.39
CA LEU A 40 23.10 -7.43 6.29
C LEU A 40 23.04 -6.34 5.21
N PHE A 41 22.94 -5.07 5.60
CA PHE A 41 22.95 -3.95 4.65
C PHE A 41 24.31 -3.81 3.97
N ALA A 42 25.41 -3.94 4.70
CA ALA A 42 26.75 -3.89 4.14
C ALA A 42 27.01 -5.02 3.12
N TRP A 43 26.42 -6.19 3.33
CA TRP A 43 26.43 -7.28 2.34
C TRP A 43 25.86 -6.84 0.99
N TYR A 44 24.77 -6.07 0.96
CA TYR A 44 24.14 -5.65 -0.30
C TYR A 44 24.69 -4.35 -0.87
N THR A 45 25.18 -3.44 -0.02
CA THR A 45 25.52 -2.06 -0.41
C THR A 45 27.02 -1.78 -0.44
N ARG A 46 27.86 -2.61 0.20
CA ARG A 46 29.30 -2.37 0.40
C ARG A 46 30.21 -3.51 -0.09
N GLY A 47 29.67 -4.48 -0.83
CA GLY A 47 30.44 -5.64 -1.29
C GLY A 47 30.84 -6.62 -0.18
N GLY A 48 30.19 -6.57 0.99
CA GLY A 48 30.47 -7.45 2.12
C GLY A 48 30.66 -6.71 3.46
N PHE A 49 31.11 -7.45 4.47
CA PHE A 49 31.28 -6.95 5.84
C PHE A 49 32.37 -7.73 6.60
N ILE A 50 32.72 -7.25 7.80
CA ILE A 50 33.53 -7.99 8.78
C ILE A 50 32.60 -8.40 9.92
N ASP A 51 32.60 -9.69 10.27
CA ASP A 51 31.77 -10.21 11.36
C ASP A 51 32.34 -9.89 12.75
N GLU A 52 31.61 -10.25 13.80
CA GLU A 52 31.99 -10.06 15.20
C GLU A 52 33.27 -10.82 15.61
N TYR A 53 33.73 -11.77 14.81
CA TYR A 53 34.98 -12.51 15.02
C TYR A 53 36.15 -11.94 14.19
N GLY A 54 35.94 -10.82 13.49
CA GLY A 54 36.95 -10.18 12.65
C GLY A 54 37.15 -10.86 11.29
N ARG A 55 36.27 -11.79 10.90
CA ARG A 55 36.35 -12.46 9.61
C ARG A 55 35.65 -11.64 8.54
N LYS A 56 36.35 -11.45 7.42
CA LYS A 56 35.81 -10.79 6.23
C LYS A 56 34.90 -11.74 5.46
N HIS A 57 33.71 -11.25 5.11
CA HIS A 57 32.76 -11.86 4.18
C HIS A 57 32.60 -10.93 2.99
N THR A 58 32.66 -11.47 1.77
CA THR A 58 32.62 -10.69 0.54
C THR A 58 31.37 -11.07 -0.26
N SER A 59 30.68 -10.06 -0.80
CA SER A 59 29.59 -10.22 -1.75
C SER A 59 29.96 -9.57 -3.09
N ASN A 60 29.14 -9.79 -4.12
CA ASN A 60 29.28 -9.12 -5.42
C ASN A 60 28.24 -8.00 -5.62
N TYR A 61 27.67 -7.48 -4.52
CA TYR A 61 26.62 -6.46 -4.57
C TYR A 61 27.14 -5.09 -4.13
N GLU A 62 26.70 -4.04 -4.84
CA GLU A 62 26.99 -2.63 -4.55
C GLU A 62 25.73 -1.80 -4.82
N TYR A 63 24.60 -2.21 -4.23
CA TYR A 63 23.34 -1.50 -4.43
C TYR A 63 23.33 -0.16 -3.69
N ASN A 64 22.64 0.80 -4.29
CA ASN A 64 22.28 2.05 -3.64
C ASN A 64 20.81 1.95 -3.22
N TRP A 65 20.55 2.10 -1.93
CA TRP A 65 19.20 2.11 -1.37
C TRP A 65 18.91 3.49 -0.78
N ASP A 66 17.83 4.10 -1.27
CA ASP A 66 17.38 5.42 -0.82
C ASP A 66 16.52 5.34 0.45
N TYR A 67 15.82 4.22 0.64
CA TYR A 67 14.93 3.97 1.76
C TYR A 67 15.13 2.55 2.30
N THR A 68 14.87 2.39 3.59
CA THR A 68 14.52 1.11 4.19
C THR A 68 13.43 1.30 5.23
N GLU A 69 12.56 0.30 5.35
CA GLU A 69 11.62 0.21 6.45
C GLU A 69 12.17 -0.70 7.54
N ILE A 70 11.92 -0.36 8.80
CA ILE A 70 12.41 -1.12 9.95
C ILE A 70 11.26 -1.89 10.57
N PHE A 71 11.19 -3.18 10.18
CA PHE A 71 10.21 -4.19 10.62
C PHE A 71 8.79 -3.96 10.08
N ASN A 72 7.94 -4.98 10.29
CA ASN A 72 6.58 -5.07 9.78
C ASN A 72 5.62 -5.36 10.95
N GLU A 73 4.44 -4.72 10.97
CA GLU A 73 3.35 -4.95 11.93
C GLU A 73 3.83 -5.12 13.38
N VAL A 74 4.68 -4.20 13.83
CA VAL A 74 5.49 -4.35 15.05
C VAL A 74 4.67 -4.44 16.35
N GLU A 75 3.42 -3.98 16.30
CA GLU A 75 2.45 -4.10 17.38
C GLU A 75 1.89 -5.52 17.51
N SER A 76 1.92 -6.31 16.44
CA SER A 76 1.42 -7.68 16.39
C SER A 76 2.57 -8.71 16.33
N GLU A 77 3.52 -8.50 15.43
CA GLU A 77 4.68 -9.36 15.23
C GLU A 77 5.63 -9.26 16.42
N HIS A 78 5.92 -10.40 17.04
CA HIS A 78 6.68 -10.47 18.30
C HIS A 78 6.08 -9.66 19.46
N HIS A 79 4.88 -9.09 19.32
CA HIS A 79 4.15 -8.32 20.33
C HIS A 79 5.02 -7.24 21.00
N MET A 80 5.71 -6.42 20.21
CA MET A 80 6.57 -5.37 20.77
C MET A 80 5.71 -4.30 21.44
N SER A 81 6.22 -3.69 22.52
CA SER A 81 5.68 -2.41 22.98
C SER A 81 6.28 -1.29 22.13
N VAL A 82 5.60 -0.15 22.04
CA VAL A 82 6.14 1.01 21.30
C VAL A 82 7.49 1.49 21.83
N GLU A 83 7.73 1.42 23.14
CA GLU A 83 9.01 1.80 23.74
C GLU A 83 10.13 0.84 23.33
N PHE A 84 9.83 -0.46 23.27
CA PHE A 84 10.77 -1.46 22.81
C PHE A 84 11.09 -1.26 21.33
N TYR A 85 10.06 -1.11 20.50
CA TYR A 85 10.22 -0.87 19.07
C TYR A 85 11.02 0.40 18.77
N THR A 86 10.71 1.52 19.45
CA THR A 86 11.42 2.79 19.31
C THR A 86 12.93 2.62 19.53
N ARG A 87 13.32 1.88 20.58
CA ARG A 87 14.74 1.59 20.85
C ARG A 87 15.35 0.66 19.80
N ALA A 88 14.59 -0.30 19.29
CA ALA A 88 15.04 -1.22 18.26
C ALA A 88 15.25 -0.49 16.92
N TYR A 89 14.34 0.39 16.55
CA TYR A 89 14.43 1.30 15.39
C TYR A 89 15.75 2.09 15.44
N ASP A 90 16.02 2.77 16.56
CA ASP A 90 17.25 3.54 16.76
C ASP A 90 18.50 2.67 16.61
N ALA A 91 18.50 1.49 17.24
CA ALA A 91 19.64 0.58 17.23
C ALA A 91 19.94 0.06 15.82
N VAL A 92 18.91 -0.27 15.04
CA VAL A 92 19.04 -0.71 13.64
C VAL A 92 19.65 0.40 12.78
N ILE A 93 19.15 1.62 12.88
CA ILE A 93 19.69 2.78 12.13
C ILE A 93 21.16 3.03 12.47
N GLN A 94 21.50 3.04 13.75
CA GLN A 94 22.88 3.22 14.19
C GLN A 94 23.78 2.09 13.67
N GLY A 95 23.29 0.85 13.69
CA GLY A 95 24.00 -0.30 13.13
C GLY A 95 24.25 -0.17 11.63
N ILE A 96 23.22 0.17 10.87
CA ILE A 96 23.34 0.45 9.44
C ILE A 96 24.38 1.53 9.18
N ARG A 97 24.32 2.66 9.86
CA ARG A 97 25.30 3.75 9.73
C ARG A 97 26.72 3.29 10.06
N ARG A 98 26.91 2.52 11.13
CA ARG A 98 28.22 1.96 11.53
C ARG A 98 28.84 1.06 10.45
N HIS A 99 28.04 0.19 9.84
CA HIS A 99 28.54 -0.84 8.91
C HIS A 99 28.56 -0.41 7.45
N THR A 100 27.75 0.58 7.06
CA THR A 100 27.66 1.04 5.67
C THR A 100 28.25 2.41 5.42
N ASN A 101 28.38 3.24 6.46
CA ASN A 101 28.67 4.68 6.34
C ASN A 101 27.66 5.42 5.44
N ASN A 102 26.43 4.92 5.34
CA ASN A 102 25.34 5.58 4.64
C ASN A 102 24.52 6.42 5.62
N TYR A 103 24.59 7.75 5.46
CA TYR A 103 23.82 8.73 6.24
C TYR A 103 22.74 9.42 5.41
N ASP A 104 22.67 9.14 4.10
CA ASP A 104 21.70 9.71 3.17
C ASP A 104 20.45 8.84 3.02
N MET A 105 20.54 7.55 3.39
CA MET A 105 19.39 6.64 3.39
C MET A 105 18.34 7.09 4.40
N LYS A 106 17.09 7.01 3.96
CA LYS A 106 15.91 7.37 4.74
C LYS A 106 15.29 6.14 5.38
N TYR A 107 14.63 6.34 6.50
CA TYR A 107 14.10 5.25 7.31
C TYR A 107 12.60 5.39 7.49
N VAL A 108 11.87 4.32 7.15
CA VAL A 108 10.43 4.19 7.40
C VAL A 108 10.22 3.38 8.67
N GLY A 109 9.33 3.85 9.54
CA GLY A 109 9.05 3.23 10.83
C GLY A 109 7.60 2.75 10.98
N MET A 110 7.45 1.80 11.90
CA MET A 110 6.25 1.17 12.43
C MET A 110 5.60 0.11 11.55
N ALA A 111 5.18 0.43 10.31
CA ALA A 111 4.43 -0.49 9.45
C ALA A 111 3.24 -1.14 10.19
N LEU A 112 2.44 -0.32 10.90
CA LEU A 112 1.38 -0.84 11.78
C LEU A 112 0.26 -1.51 10.98
N GLY A 113 -0.10 -2.74 11.33
CA GLY A 113 -1.27 -3.45 10.78
C GLY A 113 -2.56 -3.18 11.56
N GLY A 114 -2.42 -2.80 12.84
CA GLY A 114 -3.50 -2.45 13.74
C GLY A 114 -4.14 -1.08 13.44
N HIS A 115 -5.40 -0.93 13.87
CA HIS A 115 -6.18 0.30 13.68
C HIS A 115 -6.43 1.03 15.00
N ASN A 116 -6.41 2.36 14.96
CA ASN A 116 -6.57 3.28 16.09
C ASN A 116 -5.47 3.16 17.16
N GLU A 117 -4.27 2.78 16.73
CA GLU A 117 -3.06 2.66 17.55
C GLU A 117 -2.45 4.03 17.91
N PHE A 118 -3.29 5.01 18.32
CA PHE A 118 -2.88 6.41 18.50
C PHE A 118 -1.74 6.62 19.50
N ASP A 119 -1.57 5.73 20.47
CA ASP A 119 -0.47 5.79 21.42
C ASP A 119 0.88 5.43 20.79
N TRP A 120 0.88 4.56 19.76
CA TRP A 120 2.08 4.29 18.97
C TRP A 120 2.57 5.54 18.26
N TYR A 121 1.68 6.19 17.51
CA TYR A 121 2.01 7.43 16.80
C TYR A 121 2.47 8.53 17.75
N ARG A 122 1.80 8.72 18.90
CA ARG A 122 2.22 9.74 19.88
C ARG A 122 3.58 9.47 20.49
N TYR A 123 3.89 8.21 20.78
CA TYR A 123 5.17 7.87 21.40
C TYR A 123 6.30 7.91 20.38
N PHE A 124 6.14 7.24 19.23
CA PHE A 124 7.18 7.15 18.21
C PHE A 124 7.48 8.51 17.56
N LEU A 125 6.47 9.32 17.23
CA LEU A 125 6.72 10.61 16.59
C LEU A 125 7.30 11.68 17.54
N ASN A 126 7.37 11.39 18.84
CA ASN A 126 8.03 12.29 19.78
C ASN A 126 9.55 12.06 19.77
N HIS A 127 10.28 12.96 19.12
CA HIS A 127 11.74 12.97 19.05
C HIS A 127 12.45 12.77 20.38
N SER A 128 11.87 13.17 21.52
CA SER A 128 12.50 12.96 22.83
C SER A 128 12.60 11.49 23.26
N ASN A 129 11.85 10.60 22.61
CA ASN A 129 11.84 9.18 22.89
C ASN A 129 12.92 8.41 22.09
N HIS A 130 13.56 9.08 21.13
CA HIS A 130 14.61 8.53 20.30
C HIS A 130 16.01 8.91 20.82
N ALA A 131 17.00 8.10 20.46
CA ALA A 131 18.41 8.44 20.62
C ALA A 131 18.77 9.69 19.78
N PRO A 132 19.83 10.44 20.15
CA PRO A 132 20.27 11.59 19.39
C PRO A 132 20.57 11.26 17.92
N ASP A 133 20.27 12.20 17.03
CA ASP A 133 20.56 12.14 15.58
C ASP A 133 19.87 10.99 14.83
N ILE A 134 18.85 10.35 15.41
CA ILE A 134 18.00 9.41 14.70
C ILE A 134 16.97 10.18 13.87
N PRO A 135 16.90 9.97 12.55
CA PRO A 135 15.91 10.62 11.71
C PRO A 135 14.55 9.92 11.83
N LEU A 136 13.48 10.69 11.69
CA LEU A 136 12.12 10.21 11.50
C LEU A 136 11.66 10.59 10.09
N ASP A 137 12.22 9.93 9.08
CA ASP A 137 11.98 10.35 7.68
C ASP A 137 10.56 10.06 7.22
N MET A 138 10.01 8.91 7.61
CA MET A 138 8.67 8.49 7.23
C MET A 138 8.09 7.49 8.24
N ILE A 139 6.77 7.48 8.39
CA ILE A 139 6.02 6.43 9.07
C ILE A 139 5.10 5.69 8.10
N SER A 140 4.82 4.42 8.39
CA SER A 140 3.94 3.55 7.62
C SER A 140 2.88 2.88 8.48
N TYR A 141 1.76 2.55 7.85
CA TYR A 141 0.67 1.76 8.42
C TYR A 141 -0.21 1.21 7.30
N HIS A 142 -0.95 0.15 7.60
CA HIS A 142 -1.61 -0.68 6.62
C HIS A 142 -3.12 -0.41 6.56
N PHE A 143 -3.73 -0.84 5.45
CA PHE A 143 -5.18 -0.94 5.34
C PHE A 143 -5.57 -2.10 4.42
N TYR A 144 -6.34 -3.02 4.97
CA TYR A 144 -6.99 -4.07 4.21
C TYR A 144 -8.49 -4.04 4.42
N ALA A 145 -9.23 -3.81 3.34
CA ALA A 145 -10.66 -4.06 3.39
C ALA A 145 -10.92 -5.57 3.45
N LEU A 146 -11.90 -5.95 4.25
CA LEU A 146 -12.32 -7.34 4.43
C LEU A 146 -13.68 -7.59 3.78
N ALA A 147 -13.91 -8.81 3.33
CA ALA A 147 -15.21 -9.29 2.83
C ALA A 147 -15.78 -10.36 3.77
N ASN A 148 -17.10 -10.50 3.83
CA ASN A 148 -17.74 -11.69 4.39
C ASN A 148 -17.71 -12.86 3.40
N SER A 149 -17.69 -12.56 2.10
CA SER A 149 -17.73 -13.55 1.03
C SER A 149 -16.54 -13.44 0.10
N ARG A 150 -15.87 -14.57 -0.13
CA ARG A 150 -14.83 -14.71 -1.15
C ARG A 150 -15.39 -14.72 -2.58
N THR A 151 -16.67 -15.04 -2.77
CA THR A 151 -17.21 -15.36 -4.11
C THR A 151 -18.46 -14.59 -4.51
N ASP A 152 -19.04 -13.80 -3.61
CA ASP A 152 -20.22 -12.96 -3.90
C ASP A 152 -19.81 -11.50 -4.17
N PRO A 153 -19.86 -11.03 -5.44
CA PRO A 153 -19.47 -9.66 -5.75
C PRO A 153 -20.34 -8.59 -5.08
N LYS A 154 -21.54 -8.94 -4.64
CA LYS A 154 -22.41 -7.97 -3.95
C LYS A 154 -21.86 -7.58 -2.58
N ASP A 155 -21.19 -8.50 -1.90
CA ASP A 155 -20.59 -8.27 -0.58
C ASP A 155 -19.45 -7.24 -0.64
N TRP A 156 -18.72 -7.18 -1.75
CA TRP A 156 -17.55 -6.29 -1.93
C TRP A 156 -17.86 -4.80 -2.01
N GLU A 157 -19.13 -4.42 -2.08
CA GLU A 157 -19.54 -3.02 -1.89
C GLU A 157 -19.18 -2.51 -0.48
N ILE A 158 -18.99 -3.39 0.50
CA ILE A 158 -18.61 -3.04 1.87
C ILE A 158 -17.20 -2.44 1.98
N PHE A 159 -16.32 -2.66 0.98
CA PHE A 159 -14.96 -2.14 0.99
C PHE A 159 -14.94 -0.62 1.10
N PHE A 160 -15.89 0.04 0.45
CA PHE A 160 -15.96 1.50 0.39
C PHE A 160 -16.31 2.11 1.76
N SER A 161 -17.23 1.51 2.52
CA SER A 161 -17.58 1.99 3.86
C SER A 161 -16.48 1.74 4.88
N GLN A 162 -15.71 0.66 4.73
CA GLN A 162 -14.53 0.42 5.56
C GLN A 162 -13.47 1.50 5.32
N LEU A 163 -13.20 1.83 4.06
CA LEU A 163 -12.28 2.90 3.72
C LEU A 163 -12.78 4.27 4.18
N ASP A 164 -14.09 4.55 4.10
CA ASP A 164 -14.67 5.78 4.66
C ASP A 164 -14.37 5.90 6.16
N THR A 165 -14.47 4.80 6.92
CA THR A 165 -14.10 4.78 8.34
C THR A 165 -12.61 5.04 8.53
N PHE A 166 -11.76 4.38 7.75
CA PHE A 166 -10.32 4.53 7.80
C PHE A 166 -9.86 5.95 7.47
N THR A 167 -10.56 6.69 6.60
CA THR A 167 -10.19 8.09 6.31
C THR A 167 -10.23 9.01 7.53
N PHE A 168 -11.06 8.71 8.55
CA PHE A 168 -11.05 9.45 9.83
C PHE A 168 -9.88 9.08 10.74
N GLU A 169 -9.39 7.84 10.63
CA GLU A 169 -8.19 7.40 11.32
C GLU A 169 -6.96 8.09 10.74
N VAL A 170 -6.85 8.12 9.40
CA VAL A 170 -5.79 8.84 8.68
C VAL A 170 -5.72 10.31 9.10
N GLU A 171 -6.86 11.00 9.21
CA GLU A 171 -6.91 12.39 9.67
C GLU A 171 -6.30 12.57 11.07
N GLN A 172 -6.63 11.68 12.00
CA GLN A 172 -6.12 11.74 13.37
C GLN A 172 -4.62 11.41 13.44
N ILE A 173 -4.13 10.44 12.64
CA ILE A 173 -2.70 10.14 12.54
C ILE A 173 -1.95 11.37 12.02
N GLU A 174 -2.46 11.99 10.95
CA GLU A 174 -1.86 13.19 10.37
C GLU A 174 -1.88 14.40 11.31
N GLU A 175 -2.91 14.55 12.14
CA GLU A 175 -2.93 15.56 13.20
C GLU A 175 -1.84 15.33 14.25
N ILE A 176 -1.67 14.10 14.73
CA ILE A 176 -0.61 13.73 15.69
C ILE A 176 0.76 14.03 15.08
N ARG A 177 0.99 13.61 13.83
CA ARG A 177 2.25 13.82 13.11
C ARG A 177 2.57 15.31 12.94
N LYS A 178 1.61 16.12 12.50
CA LYS A 178 1.80 17.58 12.35
C LYS A 178 2.17 18.28 13.65
N ILE A 179 1.73 17.76 14.80
CA ILE A 179 2.06 18.31 16.12
C ILE A 179 3.44 17.88 16.59
N LEU A 180 3.79 16.60 16.44
CA LEU A 180 4.98 16.00 17.06
C LEU A 180 6.21 15.96 16.14
N SER A 181 6.00 15.72 14.85
CA SER A 181 7.07 15.57 13.85
C SER A 181 6.58 16.04 12.46
N PRO A 182 6.35 17.36 12.28
CA PRO A 182 5.75 17.92 11.06
C PRO A 182 6.56 17.68 9.78
N GLU A 183 7.84 17.38 9.88
CA GLU A 183 8.75 17.01 8.80
C GLU A 183 8.71 15.53 8.41
N THR A 184 8.25 14.66 9.31
CA THR A 184 8.10 13.22 9.01
C THR A 184 7.04 13.03 7.95
N ARG A 185 7.36 12.21 6.94
CA ARG A 185 6.44 11.84 5.87
C ARG A 185 5.54 10.69 6.27
N THR A 186 4.49 10.43 5.50
CA THR A 186 3.55 9.34 5.78
C THR A 186 3.30 8.48 4.56
N THR A 187 3.40 7.17 4.70
CA THR A 187 3.01 6.20 3.68
C THR A 187 1.92 5.27 4.21
N ILE A 188 1.05 4.82 3.29
CA ILE A 188 0.23 3.64 3.48
C ILE A 188 0.78 2.61 2.51
N ASP A 189 1.81 1.91 2.93
CA ASP A 189 2.64 1.00 2.15
C ASP A 189 1.94 -0.32 1.81
N GLU A 190 1.11 -0.82 2.71
CA GLU A 190 0.24 -1.95 2.45
C GLU A 190 -1.24 -1.54 2.38
N LEU A 191 -1.72 -1.25 1.17
CA LEU A 191 -3.15 -1.02 0.90
C LEU A 191 -3.74 -2.11 0.00
N GLY A 192 -4.84 -2.71 0.41
CA GLY A 192 -5.50 -3.73 -0.40
C GLY A 192 -6.81 -4.29 0.15
N VAL A 193 -7.09 -5.52 -0.28
CA VAL A 193 -8.23 -6.33 0.14
C VAL A 193 -7.70 -7.71 0.47
N ILE A 194 -8.02 -8.24 1.65
CA ILE A 194 -7.79 -9.64 1.99
C ILE A 194 -9.15 -10.34 2.01
N LEU A 195 -9.40 -11.20 1.03
CA LEU A 195 -10.61 -12.01 1.00
C LEU A 195 -10.56 -13.13 2.06
N PRO A 196 -11.72 -13.63 2.52
CA PRO A 196 -11.77 -14.83 3.37
C PRO A 196 -10.97 -15.99 2.76
N ASP A 197 -10.30 -16.76 3.61
CA ASP A 197 -9.59 -17.98 3.25
C ASP A 197 -8.41 -17.78 2.28
N ASP A 198 -7.83 -16.58 2.20
CA ASP A 198 -6.78 -16.28 1.20
C ASP A 198 -5.54 -17.17 1.33
N ASN A 199 -5.17 -17.55 2.56
CA ASN A 199 -4.07 -18.47 2.84
C ASN A 199 -4.53 -19.92 3.09
N THR A 200 -5.77 -20.25 2.75
CA THR A 200 -6.32 -21.60 2.95
C THR A 200 -6.20 -22.43 1.68
N PRO A 201 -5.51 -23.59 1.70
CA PRO A 201 -5.44 -24.51 0.57
C PRO A 201 -6.84 -24.96 0.10
N GLY A 202 -7.04 -25.05 -1.22
CA GLY A 202 -8.33 -25.42 -1.80
C GLY A 202 -9.46 -24.38 -1.66
N ALA A 203 -9.18 -23.15 -1.21
CA ALA A 203 -10.17 -22.09 -1.18
C ALA A 203 -10.79 -21.86 -2.58
N PRO A 204 -12.11 -21.60 -2.69
CA PRO A 204 -12.75 -21.33 -3.97
C PRO A 204 -12.11 -20.15 -4.70
N GLN A 205 -12.04 -20.24 -6.03
CA GLN A 205 -11.59 -19.10 -6.84
C GLN A 205 -12.64 -17.99 -6.79
N PHE A 206 -12.18 -16.74 -6.58
CA PHE A 206 -13.02 -15.56 -6.69
C PHE A 206 -13.26 -15.20 -8.18
N PRO A 207 -14.44 -14.67 -8.54
CA PRO A 207 -14.74 -14.34 -9.93
C PRO A 207 -13.92 -13.16 -10.45
N MET A 208 -13.74 -13.07 -11.77
CA MET A 208 -12.90 -12.06 -12.44
C MET A 208 -13.21 -10.63 -12.04
N ILE A 209 -14.50 -10.30 -11.88
CA ILE A 209 -14.99 -8.98 -11.43
C ILE A 209 -14.39 -8.52 -10.09
N TYR A 210 -13.83 -9.43 -9.28
CA TYR A 210 -13.10 -9.09 -8.06
C TYR A 210 -11.98 -8.08 -8.32
N TRP A 211 -11.23 -8.26 -9.41
CA TRP A 211 -10.12 -7.37 -9.73
C TRP A 211 -10.60 -5.93 -9.91
N ASN A 212 -11.79 -5.73 -10.49
CA ASN A 212 -12.40 -4.41 -10.62
C ASN A 212 -12.87 -3.87 -9.28
N ALA A 213 -13.45 -4.69 -8.40
CA ALA A 213 -13.85 -4.26 -7.05
C ALA A 213 -12.63 -3.78 -6.24
N ALA A 214 -11.55 -4.55 -6.22
CA ALA A 214 -10.31 -4.20 -5.52
C ALA A 214 -9.60 -2.99 -6.16
N ALA A 215 -9.62 -2.88 -7.49
CA ALA A 215 -9.08 -1.71 -8.18
C ALA A 215 -9.89 -0.44 -7.93
N ALA A 216 -11.22 -0.55 -7.85
CA ALA A 216 -12.12 0.55 -7.53
C ALA A 216 -11.89 1.04 -6.09
N LEU A 217 -11.69 0.12 -5.14
CA LEU A 217 -11.25 0.48 -3.80
C LEU A 217 -9.92 1.24 -3.82
N TYR A 218 -8.91 0.75 -4.52
CA TYR A 218 -7.59 1.41 -4.59
C TYR A 218 -7.68 2.82 -5.20
N ALA A 219 -8.39 2.98 -6.31
CA ALA A 219 -8.60 4.30 -6.93
C ALA A 219 -9.35 5.25 -5.98
N TYR A 220 -10.32 4.73 -5.23
CA TYR A 220 -11.06 5.50 -4.24
C TYR A 220 -10.17 5.92 -3.07
N ALA A 221 -9.34 5.00 -2.58
CA ALA A 221 -8.33 5.27 -1.55
C ALA A 221 -7.40 6.38 -2.01
N TRP A 222 -6.74 6.20 -3.16
CA TRP A 222 -5.83 7.19 -3.74
C TRP A 222 -6.46 8.58 -3.80
N ALA A 223 -7.70 8.71 -4.27
CA ALA A 223 -8.35 10.01 -4.38
C ALA A 223 -8.74 10.65 -3.04
N ARG A 224 -9.06 9.83 -2.02
CA ARG A 224 -9.46 10.30 -0.69
C ARG A 224 -8.25 10.64 0.17
N ILE A 225 -7.29 9.71 0.29
CA ILE A 225 -6.18 9.81 1.25
C ILE A 225 -5.05 10.71 0.75
N SER A 226 -4.82 10.83 -0.57
CA SER A 226 -3.81 11.75 -1.11
C SER A 226 -4.07 13.21 -0.73
N ARG A 227 -5.31 13.54 -0.38
CA ARG A 227 -5.72 14.86 0.07
C ARG A 227 -5.55 15.09 1.58
N GLN A 228 -5.18 14.06 2.34
CA GLN A 228 -5.05 14.13 3.80
C GLN A 228 -3.61 14.37 4.28
N GLY A 229 -2.63 14.38 3.35
CA GLY A 229 -1.21 14.57 3.67
C GLY A 229 -0.37 13.31 3.51
N ILE A 230 -0.93 12.25 2.92
CA ILE A 230 -0.20 11.02 2.61
C ILE A 230 0.73 11.23 1.42
N ASP A 231 2.00 10.89 1.61
CA ASP A 231 3.06 11.04 0.63
C ASP A 231 3.09 9.89 -0.40
N VAL A 232 2.86 8.66 0.07
CA VAL A 232 2.95 7.44 -0.73
C VAL A 232 1.80 6.50 -0.39
N VAL A 233 1.22 5.87 -1.42
CA VAL A 233 0.19 4.84 -1.28
C VAL A 233 0.64 3.61 -2.06
N GLY A 234 1.09 2.60 -1.33
CA GLY A 234 1.53 1.31 -1.87
C GLY A 234 0.37 0.35 -2.10
N HIS A 235 0.60 -0.61 -2.99
CA HIS A 235 -0.15 -1.87 -2.97
C HIS A 235 0.64 -2.83 -2.11
N SER A 236 -0.06 -3.62 -1.29
CA SER A 236 0.58 -4.61 -0.43
C SER A 236 1.52 -5.57 -1.17
N GLN A 237 1.12 -6.13 -2.32
CA GLN A 237 2.03 -7.01 -3.04
C GLN A 237 1.92 -7.02 -4.56
N LEU A 238 3.08 -7.19 -5.19
CA LEU A 238 3.19 -7.38 -6.64
C LEU A 238 2.67 -8.76 -7.06
N VAL A 239 3.04 -9.80 -6.32
CA VAL A 239 2.75 -11.20 -6.61
C VAL A 239 2.15 -11.85 -5.38
N GLY A 240 0.99 -12.47 -5.56
CA GLY A 240 0.36 -13.42 -4.65
C GLY A 240 -0.25 -14.54 -5.49
N TYR A 241 -0.54 -15.69 -4.90
CA TYR A 241 -0.98 -16.87 -5.65
C TYR A 241 -1.82 -17.80 -4.78
N PRO A 242 -2.80 -18.52 -5.39
CA PRO A 242 -3.51 -19.59 -4.72
C PRO A 242 -2.56 -20.76 -4.50
N GLU A 243 -3.05 -21.87 -3.97
CA GLU A 243 -2.27 -23.11 -3.98
C GLU A 243 -1.80 -23.44 -5.40
N LEU A 244 -0.50 -23.72 -5.57
CA LEU A 244 0.11 -24.14 -6.82
C LEU A 244 0.71 -25.55 -6.64
N PRO A 245 -0.08 -26.63 -6.83
CA PRO A 245 0.34 -27.99 -6.52
C PRO A 245 1.59 -28.43 -7.29
N ASP A 246 1.69 -28.04 -8.56
CA ASP A 246 2.81 -28.40 -9.43
C ASP A 246 4.15 -27.81 -8.94
N LEU A 247 4.09 -26.69 -8.21
CA LEU A 247 5.25 -26.03 -7.60
C LEU A 247 5.40 -26.34 -6.11
N GLN A 248 4.49 -27.12 -5.53
CA GLN A 248 4.43 -27.40 -4.09
C GLN A 248 4.37 -26.13 -3.23
N LEU A 249 3.73 -25.07 -3.74
CA LEU A 249 3.57 -23.82 -3.03
C LEU A 249 2.18 -23.73 -2.40
N GLN A 250 2.16 -23.45 -1.10
CA GLN A 250 0.95 -23.10 -0.36
C GLN A 250 0.44 -21.73 -0.80
N PRO A 251 -0.87 -21.43 -0.68
CA PRO A 251 -1.38 -20.11 -1.03
C PRO A 251 -0.65 -18.99 -0.27
N GLN A 252 -0.47 -17.87 -0.95
CA GLN A 252 0.04 -16.62 -0.38
C GLN A 252 -0.84 -15.50 -0.94
N TYR A 253 -1.76 -15.02 -0.09
CA TYR A 253 -2.64 -13.87 -0.27
C TYR A 253 -3.03 -13.55 -1.74
N PRO A 254 -3.61 -14.51 -2.50
CA PRO A 254 -3.90 -14.33 -3.92
C PRO A 254 -4.76 -13.11 -4.22
N SER A 255 -5.67 -12.73 -3.32
CA SER A 255 -6.54 -11.57 -3.53
C SER A 255 -5.76 -10.24 -3.56
N VAL A 256 -4.60 -10.20 -2.92
CA VAL A 256 -3.76 -9.01 -2.80
C VAL A 256 -2.83 -8.82 -4.01
N ALA A 257 -2.65 -9.82 -4.87
CA ALA A 257 -1.74 -9.77 -6.02
C ALA A 257 -2.05 -8.66 -7.05
N LEU A 258 -1.03 -7.91 -7.50
CA LEU A 258 -1.16 -6.97 -8.62
C LEU A 258 -1.09 -7.65 -9.98
N LEU A 259 -0.34 -8.75 -10.09
CA LEU A 259 -0.14 -9.50 -11.32
C LEU A 259 -0.87 -10.84 -11.27
N ASN A 260 -1.35 -11.29 -12.42
CA ASN A 260 -1.82 -12.65 -12.61
C ASN A 260 -0.65 -13.62 -12.40
N TRP A 261 -0.74 -14.48 -11.38
CA TRP A 261 0.31 -15.44 -11.02
C TRP A 261 0.62 -16.50 -12.09
N THR A 262 -0.27 -16.71 -13.05
CA THR A 262 -0.09 -17.68 -14.14
C THR A 262 0.50 -17.03 -15.39
N THR A 263 0.00 -15.85 -15.79
CA THR A 263 0.36 -15.20 -17.06
C THR A 263 1.33 -14.04 -16.90
N SER A 264 1.56 -13.57 -15.68
CA SER A 264 2.27 -12.32 -15.36
C SER A 264 1.62 -11.04 -15.93
N GLU A 265 0.40 -11.14 -16.47
CA GLU A 265 -0.35 -9.98 -16.95
C GLU A 265 -0.86 -9.14 -15.76
N GLY A 266 -1.01 -7.83 -15.98
CA GLY A 266 -1.54 -6.94 -14.94
C GLY A 266 -3.02 -7.21 -14.64
N THR A 267 -3.38 -7.28 -13.36
CA THR A 267 -4.78 -7.24 -12.93
C THR A 267 -5.38 -5.85 -13.16
N ALA A 268 -6.69 -5.70 -12.99
CA ALA A 268 -7.32 -4.38 -13.02
C ALA A 268 -6.68 -3.41 -12.00
N LYS A 269 -6.11 -3.89 -10.88
CA LYS A 269 -5.37 -3.06 -9.92
C LYS A 269 -4.11 -2.46 -10.56
N TYR A 270 -3.31 -3.29 -11.25
CA TYR A 270 -2.12 -2.84 -11.98
C TYR A 270 -2.49 -1.78 -13.02
N TRP A 271 -3.48 -2.07 -13.86
CA TRP A 271 -3.87 -1.15 -14.93
C TRP A 271 -4.48 0.13 -14.39
N THR A 272 -5.19 0.08 -13.26
CA THR A 272 -5.73 1.27 -12.60
C THR A 272 -4.62 2.13 -12.03
N SER A 273 -3.63 1.54 -11.34
CA SER A 273 -2.46 2.28 -10.87
C SER A 273 -1.68 2.92 -12.01
N LYS A 274 -1.41 2.17 -13.08
CA LYS A 274 -0.74 2.71 -14.27
C LYS A 274 -1.54 3.86 -14.87
N LEU A 275 -2.85 3.70 -15.03
CA LEU A 275 -3.74 4.74 -15.57
C LEU A 275 -3.73 6.01 -14.70
N LEU A 276 -3.76 5.87 -13.37
CA LEU A 276 -3.68 7.00 -12.44
C LEU A 276 -2.32 7.70 -12.52
N ILE A 277 -1.22 6.94 -12.53
CA ILE A 277 0.16 7.48 -12.65
C ILE A 277 0.35 8.21 -13.98
N GLU A 278 -0.14 7.66 -15.09
CA GLU A 278 -0.01 8.26 -16.42
C GLU A 278 -0.96 9.45 -16.62
N THR A 279 -2.04 9.51 -15.83
CA THR A 279 -2.98 10.63 -15.88
C THR A 279 -2.52 11.77 -14.97
N ALA A 280 -2.35 11.52 -13.68
CA ALA A 280 -2.15 12.58 -12.70
C ALA A 280 -0.77 13.23 -12.89
N ASP A 281 -0.76 14.54 -13.11
CA ASP A 281 0.46 15.33 -12.93
C ASP A 281 0.47 15.79 -11.46
N ILE A 282 0.99 14.95 -10.57
CA ILE A 282 0.84 15.15 -9.10
C ILE A 282 1.42 16.48 -8.60
N ASP A 283 2.37 17.06 -9.34
CA ASP A 283 2.98 18.35 -9.02
C ASP A 283 2.14 19.55 -9.50
N ASN A 284 1.22 19.35 -10.45
CA ASN A 284 0.56 20.45 -11.16
C ASN A 284 -0.97 20.34 -11.25
N ASP A 285 -1.54 19.16 -11.07
CA ASP A 285 -2.97 18.94 -11.04
C ASP A 285 -3.50 19.27 -9.64
N GLN A 286 -4.60 20.03 -9.57
CA GLN A 286 -5.28 20.39 -8.34
C GLN A 286 -6.67 19.77 -8.30
N ALA A 287 -6.96 19.01 -7.24
CA ALA A 287 -8.31 18.52 -6.97
C ALA A 287 -9.25 19.72 -6.72
N VAL A 288 -10.40 19.73 -7.40
CA VAL A 288 -11.42 20.76 -7.21
C VAL A 288 -12.64 20.24 -6.46
N VAL A 289 -13.43 21.16 -5.91
CA VAL A 289 -14.72 20.80 -5.29
C VAL A 289 -15.58 20.11 -6.34
N THR A 290 -15.95 18.87 -6.05
CA THR A 290 -16.73 18.01 -6.94
C THR A 290 -17.98 17.59 -6.21
N GLN A 291 -19.13 17.78 -6.84
CA GLN A 291 -20.42 17.39 -6.28
C GLN A 291 -20.94 16.19 -7.05
N THR A 292 -21.06 15.07 -6.36
CA THR A 292 -21.82 13.90 -6.84
C THR A 292 -23.22 14.00 -6.23
N THR A 293 -24.26 13.93 -7.05
CA THR A 293 -25.64 13.84 -6.59
C THR A 293 -26.22 12.51 -7.05
N ASP A 294 -26.39 11.59 -6.11
CA ASP A 294 -27.16 10.36 -6.29
C ASP A 294 -28.10 10.16 -5.08
N VAL A 295 -29.03 9.21 -5.20
CA VAL A 295 -30.14 9.04 -4.22
C VAL A 295 -29.63 8.72 -2.81
N SER A 296 -28.45 8.11 -2.68
CA SER A 296 -27.88 7.71 -1.39
C SER A 296 -26.56 8.40 -1.02
N GLY A 297 -25.92 9.17 -1.90
CA GLY A 297 -24.55 9.69 -1.69
C GLY A 297 -23.45 8.62 -1.88
N GLU A 298 -23.82 7.39 -2.21
CA GLU A 298 -22.98 6.21 -1.94
C GLU A 298 -22.75 5.31 -3.15
N ASN A 299 -23.41 5.53 -4.30
CA ASN A 299 -23.25 4.64 -5.44
C ASN A 299 -22.02 4.96 -6.28
N ILE A 300 -21.60 6.23 -6.30
CA ILE A 300 -20.51 6.69 -7.15
C ILE A 300 -19.63 7.63 -6.34
N PHE A 301 -18.33 7.51 -6.54
CA PHE A 301 -17.39 8.56 -6.17
C PHE A 301 -16.93 9.31 -7.42
N SER A 302 -16.81 10.64 -7.31
CA SER A 302 -16.19 11.44 -8.37
C SER A 302 -15.28 12.52 -7.81
N GLN A 303 -14.19 12.77 -8.52
CA GLN A 303 -13.22 13.82 -8.19
C GLN A 303 -12.72 14.47 -9.48
N GLY A 304 -12.99 15.76 -9.63
CA GLY A 304 -12.47 16.60 -10.70
C GLY A 304 -11.10 17.18 -10.37
N PHE A 305 -10.31 17.39 -11.41
CA PHE A 305 -8.96 17.95 -11.36
C PHE A 305 -8.77 19.01 -12.45
N ILE A 306 -8.01 20.05 -12.12
CA ILE A 306 -7.55 21.08 -13.06
C ILE A 306 -6.03 21.11 -13.05
N GLY A 307 -5.42 21.02 -14.23
CA GLY A 307 -3.99 21.11 -14.43
C GLY A 307 -3.58 22.35 -15.22
N LYS A 308 -2.29 22.41 -15.60
CA LYS A 308 -1.74 23.47 -16.46
C LYS A 308 -2.50 23.58 -17.80
N ASN A 309 -2.48 24.78 -18.38
CA ASN A 309 -3.06 25.07 -19.71
C ASN A 309 -4.54 24.71 -19.84
N GLY A 310 -5.31 24.78 -18.74
CA GLY A 310 -6.74 24.49 -18.76
C GLY A 310 -7.07 23.00 -18.92
N ARG A 311 -6.10 22.11 -18.70
CA ARG A 311 -6.34 20.66 -18.61
C ARG A 311 -7.37 20.38 -17.53
N ARG A 312 -8.39 19.60 -17.86
CA ARG A 312 -9.46 19.20 -16.93
C ARG A 312 -9.75 17.72 -17.08
N TRP A 313 -9.83 17.01 -15.97
CA TRP A 313 -10.21 15.61 -15.99
C TRP A 313 -10.97 15.22 -14.72
N VAL A 314 -11.74 14.14 -14.79
CA VAL A 314 -12.58 13.65 -13.70
C VAL A 314 -12.34 12.16 -13.52
N LEU A 315 -11.98 11.74 -12.30
CA LEU A 315 -12.02 10.35 -11.86
C LEU A 315 -13.45 10.02 -11.43
N ILE A 316 -14.00 8.92 -11.92
CA ILE A 316 -15.33 8.43 -11.55
C ILE A 316 -15.22 6.94 -11.24
N ILE A 317 -15.78 6.53 -10.09
CA ILE A 317 -15.71 5.17 -9.58
C ILE A 317 -17.12 4.70 -9.26
N ASN A 318 -17.54 3.61 -9.89
CA ASN A 318 -18.76 2.92 -9.51
C ASN A 318 -18.49 2.06 -8.26
N LYS A 319 -19.19 2.33 -7.16
CA LYS A 319 -19.04 1.62 -5.88
C LYS A 319 -20.00 0.43 -5.74
N ARG A 320 -20.70 0.06 -6.82
CA ARG A 320 -21.79 -0.92 -6.80
C ARG A 320 -21.52 -2.12 -7.71
N TYR A 321 -22.03 -3.27 -7.30
CA TYR A 321 -22.21 -4.43 -8.14
C TYR A 321 -23.48 -4.30 -9.01
N ALA A 322 -23.57 -3.19 -9.74
CA ALA A 322 -24.67 -2.88 -10.65
C ALA A 322 -24.21 -1.85 -11.68
N ASN A 323 -24.89 -1.79 -12.83
CA ASN A 323 -24.70 -0.67 -13.76
C ASN A 323 -25.21 0.62 -13.11
N VAL A 324 -24.46 1.71 -13.25
CA VAL A 324 -24.86 3.03 -12.78
C VAL A 324 -24.73 4.04 -13.91
N ASP A 325 -25.78 4.82 -14.13
CA ASP A 325 -25.78 5.91 -15.10
C ASP A 325 -25.28 7.20 -14.45
N VAL A 326 -24.30 7.83 -15.08
CA VAL A 326 -23.69 9.09 -14.68
C VAL A 326 -24.03 10.15 -15.70
N PHE A 327 -24.58 11.27 -15.23
CA PHE A 327 -24.67 12.48 -16.04
C PHE A 327 -23.50 13.40 -15.69
N LEU A 328 -22.57 13.59 -16.62
CA LEU A 328 -21.42 14.47 -16.50
C LEU A 328 -21.53 15.62 -17.51
N PRO A 329 -22.07 16.79 -17.11
CA PRO A 329 -22.23 17.94 -18.00
C PRO A 329 -20.91 18.38 -18.66
N GLY A 330 -20.98 18.80 -19.92
CA GLY A 330 -19.82 19.32 -20.65
C GLY A 330 -18.78 18.26 -21.03
N SER A 331 -19.08 16.97 -20.86
CA SER A 331 -18.17 15.88 -21.23
C SER A 331 -18.26 15.45 -22.69
N THR A 332 -19.28 15.91 -23.43
CA THR A 332 -19.42 15.63 -24.87
C THR A 332 -18.21 16.16 -25.64
N GLY A 333 -17.61 15.32 -26.49
CA GLY A 333 -16.35 15.59 -27.18
C GLY A 333 -15.10 15.27 -26.34
N GLY A 334 -15.26 14.96 -25.06
CA GLY A 334 -14.19 14.48 -24.18
C GLY A 334 -13.79 13.03 -24.48
N ARG A 335 -12.68 12.60 -23.89
CA ARG A 335 -12.19 11.22 -23.97
C ARG A 335 -12.34 10.54 -22.62
N MET A 336 -12.92 9.34 -22.61
CA MET A 336 -13.03 8.51 -21.42
C MET A 336 -12.13 7.28 -21.57
N GLN A 337 -11.28 7.04 -20.57
CA GLN A 337 -10.56 5.78 -20.40
C GLN A 337 -11.25 5.00 -19.27
N ILE A 338 -11.62 3.74 -19.53
CA ILE A 338 -12.39 2.93 -18.58
C ILE A 338 -11.72 1.56 -18.35
N ILE A 339 -11.62 1.18 -17.08
CA ILE A 339 -11.25 -0.16 -16.63
C ILE A 339 -12.50 -0.79 -16.03
N ASN A 340 -12.93 -1.91 -16.61
CA ASN A 340 -14.07 -2.69 -16.18
C ASN A 340 -13.83 -4.19 -16.42
N GLU A 341 -14.83 -5.04 -16.16
CA GLU A 341 -14.67 -6.49 -16.34
C GLU A 341 -14.29 -6.88 -17.77
N ALA A 342 -14.76 -6.14 -18.77
CA ALA A 342 -14.44 -6.38 -20.17
C ALA A 342 -12.97 -6.08 -20.52
N SER A 343 -12.27 -5.27 -19.72
CA SER A 343 -10.83 -5.08 -19.84
C SER A 343 -10.04 -6.35 -19.52
N GLY A 344 -10.57 -7.25 -18.67
CA GLY A 344 -9.86 -8.44 -18.20
C GLY A 344 -8.50 -8.09 -17.58
N PHE A 345 -7.43 -8.72 -18.06
CA PHE A 345 -6.04 -8.42 -17.70
C PHE A 345 -5.37 -7.40 -18.65
N GLY A 346 -6.16 -6.68 -19.44
CA GLY A 346 -5.72 -5.69 -20.40
C GLY A 346 -5.85 -4.24 -19.91
N PRO A 347 -5.29 -3.28 -20.66
CA PRO A 347 -5.35 -1.87 -20.34
C PRO A 347 -6.78 -1.30 -20.38
N ALA A 348 -6.91 -0.05 -19.93
CA ALA A 348 -8.15 0.71 -20.07
C ALA A 348 -8.57 0.82 -21.55
N THR A 349 -9.88 0.69 -21.80
CA THR A 349 -10.45 1.00 -23.12
C THR A 349 -10.68 2.49 -23.22
N GLU A 350 -10.36 3.10 -24.37
CA GLU A 350 -10.64 4.51 -24.63
C GLU A 350 -11.85 4.71 -25.55
N VAL A 351 -12.71 5.67 -25.21
CA VAL A 351 -13.87 6.07 -26.03
C VAL A 351 -14.03 7.59 -26.05
N THR A 352 -14.44 8.14 -27.20
CA THR A 352 -14.89 9.54 -27.29
C THR A 352 -16.34 9.63 -26.85
N LEU A 353 -16.63 10.53 -25.92
CA LEU A 353 -17.98 10.74 -25.40
C LEU A 353 -18.81 11.55 -26.40
N THR A 354 -19.91 10.96 -26.89
CA THR A 354 -20.86 11.64 -27.78
C THR A 354 -22.03 12.26 -27.02
N LEU A 355 -22.24 11.83 -25.77
CA LEU A 355 -23.29 12.28 -24.87
C LEU A 355 -22.69 12.57 -23.51
N SER A 356 -23.36 13.44 -22.74
CA SER A 356 -23.01 13.70 -21.34
C SER A 356 -23.49 12.60 -20.38
N ARG A 357 -24.11 11.54 -20.89
CA ARG A 357 -24.56 10.38 -20.09
C ARG A 357 -23.63 9.20 -20.35
N ILE A 358 -23.09 8.64 -19.27
CA ILE A 358 -22.13 7.53 -19.26
C ILE A 358 -22.75 6.40 -18.43
N THR A 359 -22.77 5.18 -18.95
CA THR A 359 -23.15 4.01 -18.14
C THR A 359 -21.88 3.31 -17.68
N LEU A 360 -21.67 3.27 -16.37
CA LEU A 360 -20.57 2.56 -15.74
C LEU A 360 -21.03 1.16 -15.34
N SER A 361 -20.32 0.14 -15.81
CA SER A 361 -20.51 -1.25 -15.38
C SER A 361 -20.10 -1.45 -13.91
N PRO A 362 -20.46 -2.58 -13.27
CA PRO A 362 -20.07 -2.87 -11.88
C PRO A 362 -18.59 -2.58 -11.61
N PHE A 363 -18.32 -1.88 -10.52
CA PHE A 363 -16.96 -1.53 -10.08
C PHE A 363 -16.05 -0.88 -11.13
N ALA A 364 -16.62 -0.27 -12.17
CA ALA A 364 -15.83 0.40 -13.19
C ALA A 364 -15.12 1.64 -12.64
N ILE A 365 -13.88 1.83 -13.09
CA ILE A 365 -13.08 3.03 -12.88
C ILE A 365 -12.99 3.74 -14.22
N ALA A 366 -13.37 5.02 -14.26
CA ALA A 366 -13.30 5.85 -15.45
C ALA A 366 -12.53 7.14 -15.18
N ILE A 367 -11.65 7.50 -16.11
CA ILE A 367 -11.04 8.82 -16.19
C ILE A 367 -11.61 9.52 -17.42
N VAL A 368 -12.26 10.66 -17.22
CA VAL A 368 -12.82 11.48 -18.29
C VAL A 368 -11.97 12.73 -18.44
N HIS A 369 -11.27 12.85 -19.57
CA HIS A 369 -10.66 14.09 -20.01
C HIS A 369 -11.71 14.98 -20.64
N MET A 370 -11.96 16.13 -20.04
CA MET A 370 -12.96 17.08 -20.53
C MET A 370 -12.48 17.74 -21.82
N PRO A 371 -13.38 18.09 -22.76
CA PRO A 371 -13.02 18.83 -23.96
C PRO A 371 -12.37 20.18 -23.61
N SER A 372 -11.55 20.72 -24.52
CA SER A 372 -11.01 22.07 -24.40
C SER A 372 -12.14 23.09 -24.43
N VAL A 373 -11.98 24.18 -23.67
CA VAL A 373 -12.99 25.25 -23.58
C VAL A 373 -13.19 25.98 -24.94
N ASP A 374 -12.23 25.87 -25.85
CA ASP A 374 -12.29 26.48 -27.20
C ASP A 374 -13.10 25.67 -28.24
N ALA A 375 -13.85 24.64 -27.82
CA ALA A 375 -14.57 23.72 -28.71
C ALA A 375 -16.09 23.95 -28.83
N GLU A 376 -16.62 25.08 -28.32
CA GLU A 376 -18.04 25.48 -28.49
C GLU A 376 -18.26 26.51 -29.60
#